data_AF-A0A843DE50-F1
#
_entry.id   AF-A0A843DE50-F1
#
_cell.length_a   1.000
_cell.length_b   1.000
_cell.length_c   1.000
_cell.angle_alpha   90.00
_cell.angle_beta   90.00
_cell.angle_gamma   90.00
#
_symmetry.space_group_name_H-M   'P 1'
#
loop_
_entity.id
_entity.type
_entity.pdbx_description
1 polymer ?
#
loop_
_entity_poly.entity_id
_entity_poly.type
_entity_poly.pdbx_seq_one_letter_code
_entity_poly.pdbx_strand_id
1 'polypeptide(L)' 'IEDNDLITKQVFENNIKTEYSLTQKGFNLNKILYNMLEYGLNEVNSGNLSEKQKEELLNEYEVLFKIND' A
#
# COMPACT_ATOMS: atom_id res chain seq x y z
N ILE A 1 13.58 -0.59 2.78
CA ILE A 1 12.81 0.61 2.40
C ILE A 1 13.70 1.86 2.51
N GLU A 2 14.43 2.05 3.61
CA GLU A 2 15.51 3.06 3.72
C GLU A 2 16.65 2.82 2.72
N ASP A 3 17.17 1.58 2.60
CA ASP A 3 18.25 1.25 1.65
C ASP A 3 17.91 1.50 0.17
N ASN A 4 16.61 1.64 -0.14
CA ASN A 4 16.11 1.93 -1.48
C ASN A 4 15.83 3.43 -1.68
N ASP A 5 16.14 4.27 -0.70
CA ASP A 5 15.90 5.71 -0.70
C ASP A 5 14.41 6.06 -0.87
N LEU A 6 13.51 5.25 -0.28
CA LEU A 6 12.06 5.49 -0.33
C LEU A 6 11.54 6.23 0.91
N ILE A 7 12.22 6.05 2.04
CA ILE A 7 11.92 6.77 3.28
C ILE A 7 13.22 7.31 3.89
N THR A 8 13.10 8.39 4.64
CA THR A 8 14.13 8.88 5.55
C THR A 8 13.73 8.55 6.99
N LYS A 9 14.75 8.37 7.83
CA LYS A 9 14.61 8.15 9.27
C LYS A 9 15.33 9.27 10.01
N GLN A 10 14.64 9.91 10.95
CA GLN A 10 15.21 10.91 11.84
C GLN A 10 15.03 10.48 13.28
N VAL A 11 16.10 10.56 14.07
CA VAL A 11 16.11 10.14 15.48
C VAL A 11 16.32 11.37 16.35
N PHE A 12 15.43 11.57 17.31
CA PHE A 12 15.37 12.74 18.21
C PHE A 12 15.54 12.32 19.67
N GLU A 13 15.79 13.31 20.54
CA GLU A 13 15.74 13.20 22.00
C GLU A 13 16.51 11.98 22.55
N ASN A 14 17.81 11.86 22.23
CA ASN A 14 18.65 10.75 22.69
C ASN A 14 18.08 9.35 22.37
N ASN A 15 17.52 9.17 21.17
CA ASN A 15 16.90 7.93 20.69
C ASN A 15 15.55 7.56 21.32
N ILE A 16 14.90 8.49 22.03
CA ILE A 16 13.56 8.26 22.60
C ILE A 16 12.48 8.34 21.51
N LYS A 17 12.72 9.11 20.44
CA LYS A 17 11.76 9.31 19.35
C LYS A 17 12.41 9.08 17.99
N THR A 18 11.71 8.33 17.13
CA THR A 18 12.08 8.13 15.73
C THR A 18 10.92 8.55 14.83
N GLU A 19 11.19 9.39 13.85
CA GLU A 19 10.25 9.76 12.80
C GLU A 19 10.69 9.19 11.45
N TYR A 20 9.71 8.72 10.68
CA TYR A 20 9.91 8.27 9.31
C TYR A 20 9.15 9.19 8.36
N SER A 21 9.73 9.49 7.21
CA SER A 21 9.10 10.31 6.17
C SER A 21 9.39 9.76 4.80
N LEU A 22 8.45 9.91 3.85
CA LEU A 22 8.71 9.55 2.46
C LEU A 22 9.73 10.51 1.84
N THR A 23 10.66 9.99 1.05
CA THR A 23 11.46 10.80 0.13
C THR A 23 10.61 11.22 -1.07
N GLN A 24 11.10 12.14 -1.91
CA GLN A 24 10.43 12.45 -3.18
C GLN A 24 10.26 11.21 -4.07
N LYS A 25 11.25 10.30 -4.05
CA LYS A 25 11.19 9.01 -4.75
C LYS A 25 10.12 8.11 -4.14
N GLY A 26 10.02 8.06 -2.82
CA GLY A 26 8.96 7.37 -2.08
C GLY A 26 7.56 7.87 -2.44
N PHE A 27 7.37 9.19 -2.51
CA PHE A 27 6.10 9.79 -2.94
C PHE A 27 5.73 9.41 -4.38
N ASN A 28 6.70 9.46 -5.30
CA ASN A 28 6.47 9.09 -6.69
C ASN A 28 6.09 7.61 -6.82
N LEU A 29 6.77 6.72 -6.09
CA LEU A 29 6.42 5.30 -6.03
C LEU A 29 5.02 5.09 -5.46
N ASN A 30 4.68 5.77 -4.36
CA ASN A 30 3.36 5.65 -3.74
C ASN A 30 2.23 6.01 -4.73
N LYS A 31 2.42 7.06 -5.53
CA LYS A 31 1.48 7.43 -6.59
C LYS A 31 1.32 6.33 -7.65
N ILE A 32 2.42 5.71 -8.07
CA ILE A 32 2.39 4.60 -9.03
C ILE A 32 1.61 3.41 -8.46
N LEU A 33 1.87 3.05 -7.20
CA LEU A 33 1.18 1.96 -6.52
C LEU A 33 -0.32 2.23 -6.41
N TYR A 34 -0.71 3.45 -6.06
CA TYR A 34 -2.12 3.85 -6.00
C TYR A 34 -2.81 3.71 -7.36
N ASN A 35 -2.19 4.19 -8.44
CA ASN A 35 -2.75 4.09 -9.78
C ASN A 35 -2.89 2.62 -10.24
N MET A 36 -1.93 1.76 -9.90
CA MET A 36 -2.01 0.33 -10.20
C MET A 36 -3.16 -0.34 -9.46
N LEU A 37 -3.36 0.00 -8.18
CA LEU A 37 -4.49 -0.49 -7.39
C LEU A 37 -5.82 -0.01 -7.97
N GLU A 38 -5.95 1.28 -8.26
CA GLU A 38 -7.14 1.87 -8.86
C GLU A 38 -7.49 1.20 -10.20
N TYR A 39 -6.48 0.97 -11.06
CA TYR A 39 -6.68 0.24 -12.30
C TYR A 39 -7.18 -1.19 -12.06
N GLY A 40 -6.54 -1.95 -11.17
CA GLY A 40 -6.96 -3.31 -10.84
C GLY A 40 -8.39 -3.38 -10.31
N LEU A 41 -8.78 -2.44 -9.44
CA LEU A 41 -10.15 -2.35 -8.93
C LEU A 41 -11.16 -1.97 -10.01
N ASN A 42 -10.78 -1.08 -10.93
CA ASN A 42 -11.64 -0.71 -12.07
C ASN A 42 -11.85 -1.89 -13.02
N GLU A 43 -10.83 -2.71 -13.28
CA GLU A 43 -10.98 -3.94 -14.09
C GLU A 43 -11.89 -4.96 -13.40
N VAL A 44 -11.77 -5.14 -12.08
CA VAL A 44 -12.69 -5.98 -11.29
C VAL A 44 -14.13 -5.47 -11.36
N ASN A 45 -14.34 -4.15 -11.28
CA ASN A 45 -15.67 -3.55 -11.28
C ASN A 45 -16.29 -3.44 -12.68
N SER A 46 -15.49 -3.29 -13.73
CA SER A 46 -15.94 -3.20 -15.12
C SER A 46 -16.03 -4.56 -15.81
N GLY A 47 -15.42 -5.60 -15.24
CA GLY A 47 -15.47 -6.96 -15.73
C GLY A 47 -16.80 -7.66 -15.47
N ASN A 48 -17.09 -8.69 -16.26
CA ASN A 48 -18.25 -9.60 -16.08
C ASN A 48 -18.02 -10.59 -14.92
N LEU A 49 -17.40 -10.16 -13.83
CA LEU A 49 -17.22 -11.01 -12.65
C LEU A 49 -18.58 -11.29 -12.02
N SER A 50 -18.84 -12.56 -11.75
CA SER A 50 -20.01 -12.96 -10.97
C SER A 50 -19.88 -12.46 -9.53
N GLU A 51 -21.02 -12.29 -8.84
CA GLU A 51 -21.03 -11.86 -7.43
C GLU A 51 -20.19 -12.77 -6.53
N LYS A 52 -20.18 -14.09 -6.81
CA LYS A 52 -19.35 -15.05 -6.09
C LYS A 52 -17.85 -14.76 -6.23
N GLN A 53 -17.39 -14.39 -7.43
CA GLN A 53 -15.97 -14.07 -7.67
C GLN A 53 -15.57 -12.75 -7.00
N LYS A 54 -16.49 -11.77 -6.93
CA LYS A 54 -16.26 -10.53 -6.18
C LYS A 54 -16.14 -10.81 -4.67
N GLU A 55 -16.97 -11.71 -4.15
CA GLU A 55 -16.95 -12.12 -2.74
C GLU A 55 -15.66 -12.91 -2.38
N GLU A 56 -15.18 -13.77 -3.28
CA GLU A 56 -13.89 -14.46 -3.13
C GLU A 56 -12.71 -13.46 -3.12
N LEU A 57 -12.69 -12.52 -4.07
CA LEU A 57 -11.69 -11.43 -4.12
C LEU A 57 -11.71 -10.56 -2.86
N LEU A 58 -12.89 -10.22 -2.35
CA LEU A 58 -13.03 -9.44 -1.12
C LEU A 58 -12.47 -10.20 0.09
N ASN A 59 -12.77 -11.50 0.20
CA ASN A 59 -12.23 -12.33 1.28
C ASN A 59 -10.70 -12.42 1.21
N GLU A 60 -10.12 -12.60 0.02
CA GLU A 60 -8.66 -12.61 -0.16
C GLU A 60 -8.04 -11.27 0.25
N TYR A 61 -8.66 -10.15 -0.14
CA TYR A 61 -8.23 -8.81 0.26
C TYR A 61 -8.29 -8.64 1.79
N GLU A 62 -9.40 -9.00 2.43
CA GLU A 62 -9.53 -8.92 3.88
C GLU A 62 -8.48 -9.77 4.62
N VAL A 63 -8.14 -10.95 4.11
CA VAL A 63 -7.09 -11.81 4.69
C VAL A 63 -5.71 -11.16 4.53
N LEU A 64 -5.40 -10.60 3.37
CA LEU A 64 -4.11 -9.94 3.11
C LEU A 64 -3.91 -8.69 3.96
N PHE A 65 -4.97 -7.90 4.19
CA PHE A 65 -4.91 -6.67 4.98
C PHE A 65 -5.14 -6.86 6.49
N LYS A 66 -5.58 -8.05 6.93
CA LYS A 66 -5.54 -8.48 8.34
C LYS A 66 -4.14 -8.93 8.79
N ILE A 67 -3.11 -8.77 7.96
CA ILE A 67 -1.73 -9.03 8.37
C ILE A 67 -1.23 -7.85 9.23
N ASN A 68 -1.34 -8.07 10.54
CA ASN A 68 -0.78 -7.32 11.69
C ASN A 68 -1.66 -6.20 12.29
N ASP A 69 -2.71 -6.60 13.02
CA ASP A 69 -2.96 -6.01 14.35
C ASP A 69 -2.07 -6.72 15.40
#